data_AF-A0A4R6WDB6-F1
#
_entry.id   AF-A0A4R6WDB6-F1
#
_cell.length_a   1.000
_cell.length_b   1.000
_cell.length_c   1.000
_cell.angle_alpha   90.00
_cell.angle_beta   90.00
_cell.angle_gamma   90.00
#
_symmetry.space_group_name_H-M   'P 1'
#
loop_
_entity.id
_entity.type
_entity.pdbx_description
1 polymer ?
#
loop_
_entity_poly.entity_id
_entity_poly.type
_entity_poly.pdbx_seq_one_letter_code
_entity_poly.pdbx_strand_id
1 'polypeptide(L)'
;MDGLDLLKKHWNTDKQFPQVDSSEIRTMLHRNSSSIVRWIFFICCLEFTLWMALSLFLPVEKEDSLFFQITDGIYNIVFYACIFYFIFQFYTLLIQIKSTKNTRKLMESILAVRSNAHRYIRFNLFAAYAAFGLQLIQLITKEYLKGEEWGDMLFVIALVTILFVAFGLLFVWLYKLYFKVIYGFLLKRLNKNYEELIRLDKEDV
;
A
#
# COMPACT_ATOMS: atom_id res chain seq x y z
N MET A 1 -14.44 62.97 9.75
CA MET A 1 -14.81 62.09 8.62
C MET A 1 -14.07 60.78 8.83
N ASP A 2 -14.86 59.75 9.11
CA ASP A 2 -14.46 58.60 9.91
C ASP A 2 -13.62 57.58 9.15
N GLY A 3 -12.59 57.04 9.80
CA GLY A 3 -11.83 55.90 9.29
C GLY A 3 -12.72 54.67 8.98
N LEU A 4 -13.90 54.62 9.60
CA LEU A 4 -14.93 53.61 9.34
C LEU A 4 -15.52 53.73 7.92
N ASP A 5 -15.71 54.95 7.41
CA ASP A 5 -16.22 55.19 6.05
C ASP A 5 -15.17 54.83 5.00
N LEU A 6 -13.88 55.03 5.31
CA LEU A 6 -12.76 54.61 4.47
C LEU A 6 -12.66 53.07 4.39
N LEU A 7 -12.84 52.38 5.51
CA LEU A 7 -12.93 50.91 5.57
C LEU A 7 -14.16 50.38 4.81
N LYS A 8 -15.32 51.01 4.96
CA LYS A 8 -16.55 50.63 4.26
C LYS A 8 -16.45 50.87 2.75
N LYS A 9 -15.70 51.90 2.34
CA LYS A 9 -15.41 52.22 0.93
C LYS A 9 -14.44 51.22 0.30
N HIS A 10 -13.38 50.83 1.01
CA HIS A 10 -12.48 49.76 0.56
C HIS A 10 -13.17 48.39 0.53
N TRP A 11 -13.98 48.05 1.53
CA TRP A 11 -14.76 46.81 1.59
C TRP A 11 -15.75 46.67 0.42
N ASN A 12 -16.36 47.77 -0.02
CA ASN A 12 -17.27 47.76 -1.18
C ASN A 12 -16.55 47.85 -2.54
N THR A 13 -15.28 48.24 -2.56
CA THR A 13 -14.47 48.42 -3.79
C THR A 13 -13.65 47.18 -4.12
N ASP A 14 -13.22 46.40 -3.11
CA ASP A 14 -12.57 45.10 -3.28
C ASP A 14 -13.57 43.96 -3.56
N LYS A 15 -14.55 44.21 -4.44
CA LYS A 15 -15.38 43.17 -5.07
C LYS A 15 -14.66 42.47 -6.22
N GLN A 16 -13.32 42.47 -6.21
CA GLN A 16 -12.47 41.63 -7.06
C GLN A 16 -11.99 40.37 -6.33
N PHE A 17 -12.73 39.90 -5.33
CA PHE A 17 -12.71 38.45 -5.12
C PHE A 17 -13.33 37.85 -6.38
N PRO A 18 -12.61 37.00 -7.15
CA PRO A 18 -13.25 36.28 -8.23
C PRO A 18 -14.46 35.58 -7.60
N GLN A 19 -15.66 35.94 -8.03
CA GLN A 19 -16.83 35.14 -7.74
C GLN A 19 -16.58 33.84 -8.46
N VAL A 20 -15.91 32.91 -7.78
CA VAL A 20 -15.53 31.65 -8.37
C VAL A 20 -16.85 30.92 -8.55
N ASP A 21 -17.32 30.93 -9.79
CA ASP A 21 -18.55 30.28 -10.17
C ASP A 21 -18.46 28.82 -9.73
N SER A 22 -19.54 28.23 -9.22
CA SER A 22 -19.54 26.84 -8.74
C SER A 22 -19.06 25.88 -9.84
N SER A 23 -19.27 26.26 -11.10
CA SER A 23 -18.73 25.60 -12.29
C SER A 23 -17.20 25.66 -12.42
N GLU A 24 -16.57 26.76 -12.03
CA GLU A 24 -15.13 27.00 -12.11
C GLU A 24 -14.41 26.37 -10.92
N ILE A 25 -14.99 26.43 -9.71
CA ILE A 25 -14.54 25.64 -8.54
C ILE A 25 -14.56 24.15 -8.89
N ARG A 26 -15.65 23.66 -9.51
CA ARG A 26 -15.76 22.27 -9.97
C ARG A 26 -14.63 21.90 -10.92
N THR A 27 -14.32 22.77 -11.88
CA THR A 27 -13.26 22.55 -12.87
C THR A 27 -11.87 22.53 -12.21
N MET A 28 -11.61 23.42 -11.26
CA MET A 28 -10.34 23.47 -10.52
C MET A 28 -10.18 22.26 -9.56
N LEU A 29 -11.23 21.88 -8.84
CA LEU A 29 -11.20 20.75 -7.89
C LEU A 29 -11.07 19.41 -8.62
N HIS A 30 -11.72 19.26 -9.77
CA HIS A 30 -11.62 18.09 -10.65
C HIS A 30 -10.20 17.97 -11.25
N ARG A 31 -9.57 19.10 -11.62
CA ARG A 31 -8.18 19.14 -12.13
C ARG A 31 -7.15 18.82 -11.05
N ASN A 32 -7.32 19.32 -9.82
CA ASN A 32 -6.41 19.05 -8.70
C ASN A 32 -6.51 17.61 -8.17
N SER A 33 -7.73 17.06 -8.10
CA SER A 33 -7.94 15.69 -7.65
C SER A 33 -7.24 14.71 -8.60
N SER A 34 -7.38 14.87 -9.92
CA SER A 34 -6.72 14.02 -10.93
C SER A 34 -5.18 13.96 -10.82
N SER A 35 -4.53 15.02 -10.29
CA SER A 35 -3.08 15.04 -10.08
C SER A 35 -2.65 14.20 -8.88
N ILE A 36 -3.37 14.33 -7.75
CA ILE A 36 -3.13 13.52 -6.53
C ILE A 36 -3.37 12.03 -6.84
N VAL A 37 -4.43 11.74 -7.60
CA VAL A 37 -4.74 10.39 -8.08
C VAL A 37 -3.56 9.77 -8.83
N ARG A 38 -2.98 10.52 -9.78
CA ARG A 38 -1.86 10.03 -10.60
C ARG A 38 -0.61 9.75 -9.76
N TRP A 39 -0.38 10.56 -8.72
CA TRP A 39 0.72 10.35 -7.78
C TRP A 39 0.52 9.08 -6.92
N ILE A 40 -0.69 8.87 -6.38
CA ILE A 40 -1.02 7.64 -5.63
C ILE A 40 -0.82 6.41 -6.51
N PHE A 41 -1.27 6.49 -7.76
CA PHE A 41 -1.08 5.41 -8.72
C PHE A 41 0.41 5.09 -8.95
N PHE A 42 1.24 6.12 -9.13
CA PHE A 42 2.69 5.94 -9.30
C PHE A 42 3.34 5.28 -8.08
N ILE A 43 2.94 5.69 -6.86
CA ILE A 43 3.42 5.08 -5.61
C ILE A 43 3.05 3.60 -5.54
N CYS A 44 1.81 3.23 -5.84
CA CYS A 44 1.39 1.82 -5.84
C CYS A 44 2.14 0.98 -6.88
N CYS A 45 2.41 1.54 -8.06
CA CYS A 45 3.17 0.85 -9.10
C CYS A 45 4.63 0.65 -8.67
N LEU A 46 5.25 1.69 -8.11
CA LEU A 46 6.64 1.67 -7.65
C LEU A 46 6.83 0.66 -6.51
N GLU A 47 5.91 0.63 -5.56
CA GLU A 47 5.94 -0.33 -4.47
C GLU A 47 5.80 -1.78 -4.95
N PHE A 48 4.89 -2.04 -5.88
CA PHE A 48 4.74 -3.36 -6.48
C PHE A 48 6.04 -3.79 -7.18
N THR A 49 6.65 -2.89 -7.97
CA THR A 49 7.92 -3.15 -8.65
C THR A 49 9.07 -3.37 -7.67
N LEU A 50 9.13 -2.61 -6.57
CA LEU A 50 10.14 -2.78 -5.53
C LEU A 50 10.04 -4.15 -4.86
N TRP A 51 8.83 -4.57 -4.46
CA TRP A 51 8.62 -5.89 -3.86
C TRP A 51 8.96 -7.03 -4.84
N MET A 52 8.62 -6.88 -6.11
CA MET A 52 8.97 -7.86 -7.15
C MET A 52 10.48 -7.92 -7.39
N ALA A 53 11.15 -6.77 -7.47
CA ALA A 53 12.59 -6.71 -7.64
C ALA A 53 13.32 -7.31 -6.43
N LEU A 54 12.90 -6.98 -5.20
CA LEU A 54 13.47 -7.54 -3.98
C LEU A 54 13.34 -9.07 -3.94
N SER A 55 12.19 -9.60 -4.39
CA SER A 55 11.97 -11.04 -4.50
C SER A 55 12.90 -11.73 -5.50
N LEU A 56 13.31 -11.06 -6.59
CA LEU A 56 14.23 -11.60 -7.60
C LEU A 56 15.70 -11.54 -7.18
N PHE A 57 16.07 -10.60 -6.30
CA PHE A 57 17.45 -10.44 -5.82
C PHE A 57 17.81 -11.36 -4.65
N LEU A 58 16.85 -12.10 -4.07
CA LEU A 58 17.13 -13.05 -3.00
C LEU A 58 17.84 -14.30 -3.58
N PRO A 59 19.08 -14.59 -3.15
CA PRO A 59 19.79 -15.79 -3.60
C PRO A 59 19.05 -17.05 -3.13
N VAL A 60 18.82 -17.98 -4.05
CA VAL A 60 18.33 -19.32 -3.72
C VAL A 60 19.52 -20.11 -3.21
N GLU A 61 19.64 -20.26 -1.89
CA GLU A 61 20.57 -21.22 -1.31
C GLU A 61 20.16 -22.63 -1.71
N LYS A 62 21.15 -23.45 -2.10
CA LYS A 62 20.91 -24.84 -2.47
C LYS A 62 20.80 -25.67 -1.20
N GLU A 63 19.59 -26.11 -0.90
CA GLU A 63 19.28 -27.04 0.18
C GLU A 63 19.83 -28.45 -0.13
N ASP A 64 20.37 -29.16 0.84
CA ASP A 64 20.90 -30.53 0.65
C ASP A 64 19.80 -31.62 0.69
N SER A 65 18.64 -31.32 1.28
CA SER A 65 17.54 -32.28 1.44
C SER A 65 16.53 -32.17 0.30
N LEU A 66 16.27 -33.28 -0.38
CA LEU A 66 15.27 -33.36 -1.47
C LEU A 66 13.87 -32.95 -1.01
N PHE A 67 13.49 -33.25 0.23
CA PHE A 67 12.17 -32.87 0.76
C PHE A 67 12.01 -31.34 0.86
N PHE A 68 13.04 -30.65 1.34
CA PHE A 68 13.02 -29.20 1.47
C PHE A 68 13.14 -28.49 0.12
N GLN A 69 13.95 -29.01 -0.80
CA GLN A 69 14.00 -28.51 -2.18
C GLN A 69 12.64 -28.57 -2.89
N ILE A 70 11.91 -29.69 -2.78
CA ILE A 70 10.58 -29.83 -3.40
C ILE A 70 9.58 -28.87 -2.74
N THR A 71 9.61 -28.76 -1.42
CA THR A 71 8.70 -27.88 -0.66
C THR A 71 8.92 -26.41 -1.01
N ASP A 72 10.18 -25.97 -1.06
CA ASP A 72 10.54 -24.61 -1.45
C ASP A 72 10.23 -24.33 -2.92
N GLY A 73 10.42 -25.32 -3.80
CA GLY A 73 10.03 -25.20 -5.22
C GLY A 73 8.53 -24.98 -5.40
N ILE A 74 7.70 -25.79 -4.73
CA ILE A 74 6.24 -25.66 -4.77
C ILE A 74 5.82 -24.30 -4.19
N TYR A 75 6.38 -23.92 -3.04
CA TYR A 75 6.10 -22.62 -2.41
C TYR A 75 6.41 -21.46 -3.36
N ASN A 76 7.58 -21.46 -4.00
CA ASN A 76 7.98 -20.43 -4.95
C ASN A 76 7.04 -20.37 -6.16
N ILE A 77 6.68 -21.52 -6.75
CA ILE A 77 5.76 -21.56 -7.90
C ILE A 77 4.40 -20.97 -7.53
N VAL A 78 3.84 -21.37 -6.38
CA VAL A 78 2.55 -20.84 -5.91
C VAL A 78 2.65 -19.35 -5.60
N PHE A 79 3.74 -18.92 -4.97
CA PHE A 79 3.99 -17.52 -4.66
C PHE A 79 4.05 -16.65 -5.92
N TYR A 80 4.85 -17.05 -6.92
CA TYR A 80 4.95 -16.34 -8.19
C TYR A 80 3.63 -16.35 -8.98
N ALA A 81 2.87 -17.47 -8.96
CA ALA A 81 1.55 -17.53 -9.58
C ALA A 81 0.57 -16.54 -8.94
N CYS A 82 0.55 -16.46 -7.61
CA CYS A 82 -0.24 -15.46 -6.88
C CYS A 82 0.20 -14.03 -7.20
N ILE A 83 1.50 -13.75 -7.26
CA ILE A 83 2.02 -12.44 -7.69
C ILE A 83 1.49 -12.10 -9.08
N PHE A 84 1.55 -13.04 -10.02
CA PHE A 84 1.06 -12.84 -11.39
C PHE A 84 -0.44 -12.52 -11.44
N TYR A 85 -1.25 -13.19 -10.60
CA TYR A 85 -2.66 -12.86 -10.43
C TYR A 85 -2.87 -11.42 -9.95
N PHE A 86 -2.11 -10.98 -8.94
CA PHE A 86 -2.18 -9.60 -8.44
C PHE A 86 -1.74 -8.58 -9.50
N ILE A 87 -0.74 -8.89 -10.32
CA ILE A 87 -0.33 -8.07 -11.48
C ILE A 87 -1.51 -7.88 -12.43
N PHE A 88 -2.16 -8.97 -12.83
CA PHE A 88 -3.27 -8.90 -13.78
C PHE A 88 -4.44 -8.07 -13.24
N GLN A 89 -4.78 -8.27 -11.97
CA GLN A 89 -5.84 -7.51 -11.33
C GLN A 89 -5.48 -6.02 -11.20
N PHE A 90 -4.23 -5.71 -10.85
CA PHE A 90 -3.71 -4.35 -10.82
C PHE A 90 -3.80 -3.71 -12.21
N TYR A 91 -3.31 -4.39 -13.24
CA TYR A 91 -3.33 -3.91 -14.63
C TYR A 91 -4.74 -3.60 -15.14
N THR A 92 -5.73 -4.45 -14.82
CA THR A 92 -7.13 -4.21 -15.19
C THR A 92 -7.67 -2.94 -14.54
N LEU A 93 -7.34 -2.71 -13.27
CA LEU A 93 -7.68 -1.47 -12.57
C LEU A 93 -7.00 -0.24 -13.22
N LEU A 94 -5.80 -0.39 -13.80
CA LEU A 94 -5.10 0.70 -14.48
C LEU A 94 -5.75 1.10 -15.78
N ILE A 95 -6.19 0.12 -16.57
CA ILE A 95 -6.89 0.37 -17.83
C ILE A 95 -8.21 1.13 -17.55
N GLN A 96 -8.94 0.74 -16.51
CA GLN A 96 -10.16 1.43 -16.10
C GLN A 96 -9.93 2.90 -15.71
N ILE A 97 -8.82 3.18 -15.02
CA ILE A 97 -8.39 4.53 -14.65
C ILE A 97 -8.03 5.36 -15.89
N LYS A 98 -7.28 4.79 -16.84
CA LYS A 98 -6.83 5.49 -18.05
C LYS A 98 -7.98 5.84 -19.01
N SER A 99 -9.02 5.01 -19.06
CA SER A 99 -10.17 5.18 -19.97
C SER A 99 -11.28 6.10 -19.41
N THR A 100 -11.28 6.35 -18.10
CA THR A 100 -12.34 7.11 -17.43
C THR A 100 -12.11 8.62 -17.47
N LYS A 101 -13.08 9.38 -18.03
CA LYS A 101 -13.09 10.86 -18.01
C LYS A 101 -13.83 11.48 -16.81
N ASN A 102 -14.55 10.68 -16.02
CA ASN A 102 -15.38 11.13 -14.89
C ASN A 102 -14.61 10.97 -13.56
N THR A 103 -14.42 12.04 -12.76
CA THR A 103 -13.60 11.89 -11.53
C THR A 103 -14.24 11.06 -10.43
N ARG A 104 -15.55 10.82 -10.44
CA ARG A 104 -16.17 9.91 -9.47
C ARG A 104 -15.71 8.48 -9.71
N LYS A 105 -15.80 8.01 -10.97
CA LYS A 105 -15.29 6.68 -11.36
C LYS A 105 -13.78 6.58 -11.16
N LEU A 106 -13.04 7.65 -11.45
CA LEU A 106 -11.60 7.72 -11.17
C LEU A 106 -11.31 7.44 -9.69
N MET A 107 -12.09 8.05 -8.80
CA MET A 107 -11.89 7.89 -7.36
C MET A 107 -12.31 6.52 -6.83
N GLU A 108 -13.43 5.98 -7.32
CA GLU A 108 -13.83 4.58 -7.05
C GLU A 108 -12.74 3.59 -7.48
N SER A 109 -12.15 3.79 -8.67
CA SER A 109 -11.03 2.95 -9.13
C SER A 109 -9.79 3.07 -8.24
N ILE A 110 -9.50 4.23 -7.65
CA ILE A 110 -8.37 4.38 -6.71
C ILE A 110 -8.64 3.66 -5.39
N LEU A 111 -9.87 3.76 -4.88
CA LEU A 111 -10.26 3.02 -3.68
C LEU A 111 -10.16 1.50 -3.93
N ALA A 112 -10.51 1.06 -5.14
CA ALA A 112 -10.34 -0.33 -5.55
C ALA A 112 -8.85 -0.73 -5.70
N VAL A 113 -8.00 0.12 -6.29
CA VAL A 113 -6.54 -0.07 -6.34
C VAL A 113 -5.95 -0.15 -4.93
N ARG A 114 -6.39 0.70 -4.00
CA ARG A 114 -6.01 0.65 -2.59
C ARG A 114 -6.39 -0.68 -1.94
N SER A 115 -7.64 -1.13 -2.12
CA SER A 115 -8.10 -2.40 -1.58
C SER A 115 -7.27 -3.56 -2.15
N ASN A 116 -6.92 -3.48 -3.43
CA ASN A 116 -6.08 -4.48 -4.08
C ASN A 116 -4.64 -4.47 -3.55
N ALA A 117 -4.00 -3.31 -3.44
CA ALA A 117 -2.67 -3.15 -2.85
C ALA A 117 -2.65 -3.65 -1.40
N HIS A 118 -3.70 -3.37 -0.62
CA HIS A 118 -3.81 -3.86 0.75
C HIS A 118 -3.90 -5.38 0.84
N ARG A 119 -4.66 -6.02 -0.06
CA ARG A 119 -4.72 -7.49 -0.18
C ARG A 119 -3.37 -8.06 -0.61
N TYR A 120 -2.70 -7.40 -1.56
CA TYR A 120 -1.37 -7.81 -2.04
C TYR A 120 -0.33 -7.76 -0.91
N ILE A 121 -0.23 -6.64 -0.19
CA ILE A 121 0.72 -6.49 0.92
C ILE A 121 0.42 -7.49 2.02
N ARG A 122 -0.86 -7.71 2.37
CA ARG A 122 -1.23 -8.72 3.37
C ARG A 122 -0.82 -10.14 2.92
N PHE A 123 -1.05 -10.47 1.66
CA PHE A 123 -0.61 -11.74 1.08
C PHE A 123 0.91 -11.89 1.13
N ASN A 124 1.66 -10.86 0.70
CA ASN A 124 3.12 -10.89 0.71
C ASN A 124 3.68 -11.00 2.14
N LEU A 125 3.09 -10.28 3.10
CA LEU A 125 3.46 -10.35 4.51
C LEU A 125 3.22 -11.75 5.09
N PHE A 126 2.07 -12.36 4.79
CA PHE A 126 1.76 -13.72 5.21
C PHE A 126 2.69 -14.73 4.56
N ALA A 127 2.96 -14.59 3.26
CA ALA A 127 3.89 -15.42 2.53
C ALA A 127 5.29 -15.34 3.13
N ALA A 128 5.81 -14.13 3.40
CA ALA A 128 7.11 -13.93 4.04
C ALA A 128 7.20 -14.58 5.42
N TYR A 129 6.15 -14.46 6.24
CA TYR A 129 6.08 -15.10 7.54
C TYR A 129 6.06 -16.64 7.42
N ALA A 130 5.33 -17.18 6.45
CA ALA A 130 5.30 -18.62 6.17
C ALA A 130 6.66 -19.13 5.67
N ALA A 131 7.33 -18.41 4.77
CA ALA A 131 8.66 -18.75 4.28
C ALA A 131 9.68 -18.78 5.43
N PHE A 132 9.65 -17.77 6.29
CA PHE A 132 10.51 -17.76 7.48
C PHE A 132 10.22 -18.95 8.39
N GLY A 133 8.94 -19.29 8.61
CA GLY A 133 8.56 -20.47 9.39
C GLY A 133 9.08 -21.79 8.81
N LEU A 134 9.04 -21.97 7.49
CA LEU A 134 9.64 -23.14 6.82
C LEU A 134 11.15 -23.20 7.04
N GLN A 135 11.83 -22.06 6.90
CA GLN A 135 13.27 -21.95 7.14
C GLN A 135 13.64 -22.27 8.60
N LEU A 136 12.80 -21.90 9.57
CA LEU A 136 13.01 -22.30 10.97
C LEU A 136 12.87 -23.80 11.19
N ILE A 137 11.86 -24.43 10.59
CA ILE A 137 11.67 -25.88 10.68
C ILE A 137 12.87 -26.60 10.07
N GLN A 138 13.37 -26.12 8.93
CA GLN A 138 14.59 -26.63 8.30
C GLN A 138 15.80 -26.53 9.24
N LEU A 139 16.03 -25.37 9.84
CA LEU A 139 17.13 -25.14 10.78
C LEU A 139 17.05 -26.07 12.00
N ILE A 140 15.88 -26.16 12.63
CA ILE A 140 15.66 -27.04 13.79
C ILE A 140 15.88 -28.51 13.41
N THR A 141 15.43 -28.93 12.22
CA THR A 141 15.61 -30.31 11.75
C THR A 141 17.08 -30.61 11.50
N LYS A 142 17.83 -29.69 10.89
CA LYS A 142 19.29 -29.85 10.67
C LYS A 142 20.04 -29.97 11.99
N GLU A 143 19.69 -29.17 12.99
CA GLU A 143 20.35 -29.21 14.31
C GLU A 143 19.97 -30.47 15.12
N TYR A 144 18.69 -30.89 15.07
CA TYR A 144 18.24 -32.16 15.64
C TYR A 144 19.02 -33.35 15.08
N LEU A 145 19.23 -33.38 13.76
CA LEU A 145 19.92 -34.48 13.08
C LEU A 145 21.43 -34.54 13.36
N LYS A 146 22.06 -33.44 13.78
CA LYS A 146 23.49 -33.40 14.15
C LYS A 146 23.77 -34.01 15.52
N GLY A 147 22.76 -34.19 16.38
CA GLY A 147 22.89 -34.88 17.67
C GLY A 147 23.66 -34.09 18.73
N GLU A 148 23.55 -32.76 18.75
CA GLU A 148 24.12 -31.91 19.80
C GLU A 148 23.53 -32.20 21.20
N GLU A 149 24.24 -31.77 22.25
CA GLU A 149 23.79 -31.92 23.63
C GLU A 149 22.42 -31.26 23.85
N TRP A 150 21.58 -31.89 24.68
CA TRP A 150 20.18 -31.46 24.91
C TRP A 150 20.08 -30.01 25.43
N GLY A 151 21.10 -29.53 26.12
CA GLY A 151 21.18 -28.15 26.61
C GLY A 151 21.36 -27.12 25.49
N ASP A 152 22.30 -27.35 24.58
CA ASP A 152 22.57 -26.45 23.44
C ASP A 152 21.40 -26.42 22.47
N MET A 153 20.78 -27.57 22.25
CA MET A 153 19.57 -27.68 21.43
C MET A 153 18.41 -26.82 21.95
N LEU A 154 18.14 -26.87 23.26
CA LEU A 154 17.08 -26.05 23.87
C LEU A 154 17.39 -24.55 23.78
N PHE A 155 18.66 -24.17 23.91
CA PHE A 155 19.09 -22.78 23.74
C PHE A 155 18.87 -22.28 22.31
N VAL A 156 19.26 -23.08 21.31
CA VAL A 156 19.06 -22.75 19.88
C VAL A 156 17.57 -22.62 19.57
N ILE A 157 16.72 -23.55 20.01
CA ILE A 157 15.27 -23.49 19.78
C ILE A 157 14.67 -22.24 20.45
N ALA A 158 15.06 -21.94 21.68
CA ALA A 158 14.58 -20.76 22.39
C ALA A 158 15.00 -19.46 21.69
N LEU A 159 16.27 -19.34 21.31
CA LEU A 159 16.81 -18.19 20.58
C LEU A 159 16.07 -17.97 19.25
N VAL A 160 15.92 -19.04 18.46
CA VAL A 160 15.24 -19.01 17.16
C VAL A 160 13.77 -18.62 17.30
N THR A 161 13.08 -19.15 18.32
CA THR A 161 11.68 -18.81 18.59
C THR A 161 11.53 -17.34 18.99
N ILE A 162 12.45 -16.81 19.80
CA ILE A 162 12.48 -15.38 20.15
C ILE A 162 12.70 -14.52 18.91
N LEU A 163 13.65 -14.90 18.04
CA LEU A 163 13.90 -14.20 16.78
C LEU A 163 12.69 -14.24 15.86
N PHE A 164 11.95 -15.36 15.80
CA PHE A 164 10.72 -15.47 15.03
C PHE A 164 9.64 -14.49 15.49
N VAL A 165 9.41 -14.44 16.81
CA VAL A 165 8.44 -13.52 17.41
C VAL A 165 8.87 -12.07 17.20
N ALA A 166 10.15 -11.76 17.40
CA ALA A 166 10.71 -10.42 17.18
C ALA A 166 10.56 -9.99 15.71
N PHE A 167 10.84 -10.87 14.77
CA PHE A 167 10.67 -10.64 13.34
C PHE A 167 9.20 -10.40 12.99
N GLY A 168 8.27 -11.21 13.51
CA GLY A 168 6.84 -11.02 13.33
C GLY A 168 6.35 -9.66 13.86
N LEU A 169 6.80 -9.25 15.05
CA LEU A 169 6.48 -7.95 15.63
C LEU A 169 7.04 -6.78 14.81
N LEU A 170 8.28 -6.90 14.34
CA LEU A 170 8.93 -5.92 13.47
C LEU A 170 8.14 -5.76 12.16
N PHE A 171 7.68 -6.86 11.56
CA PHE A 171 6.88 -6.83 10.33
C PHE A 171 5.50 -6.19 10.54
N VAL A 172 4.81 -6.50 11.65
CA VAL A 172 3.53 -5.85 11.99
C VAL A 172 3.74 -4.35 12.21
N TRP A 173 4.84 -3.97 12.85
CA TRP A 173 5.20 -2.58 13.07
C TRP A 173 5.50 -1.85 11.76
N LEU A 174 6.31 -2.44 10.87
CA LEU A 174 6.58 -1.92 9.52
C LEU A 174 5.31 -1.76 8.70
N TYR A 175 4.43 -2.77 8.71
CA TYR A 175 3.14 -2.72 8.04
C TYR A 175 2.27 -1.55 8.52
N LYS A 176 2.21 -1.34 9.84
CA LYS A 176 1.45 -0.23 10.44
C LYS A 176 2.08 1.12 10.11
N LEU A 177 3.41 1.21 10.10
CA LEU A 177 4.15 2.41 9.70
C LEU A 177 3.88 2.77 8.25
N TYR A 178 4.06 1.80 7.35
CA TYR A 178 3.77 1.91 5.93
C TYR A 178 2.33 2.40 5.71
N PHE A 179 1.36 1.80 6.39
CA PHE A 179 -0.04 2.22 6.27
C PHE A 179 -0.24 3.67 6.76
N LYS A 180 0.36 4.04 7.90
CA LYS A 180 0.25 5.38 8.46
C LYS A 180 0.87 6.44 7.54
N VAL A 181 2.03 6.17 6.96
CA VAL A 181 2.79 7.12 6.14
C VAL A 181 2.10 7.32 4.79
N ILE A 182 1.85 6.25 4.03
CA ILE A 182 1.30 6.38 2.69
C ILE A 182 -0.19 6.77 2.74
N TYR A 183 -0.97 6.13 3.62
CA TYR A 183 -2.43 6.29 3.60
C TYR A 183 -2.91 7.40 4.54
N GLY A 184 -2.19 7.72 5.62
CA GLY A 184 -2.59 8.79 6.54
C GLY A 184 -2.53 10.19 5.92
N PHE A 185 -1.49 10.47 5.13
CA PHE A 185 -1.29 11.79 4.53
C PHE A 185 -2.07 11.98 3.22
N LEU A 186 -1.96 11.03 2.27
CA LEU A 186 -2.58 11.19 0.95
C LEU A 186 -4.10 10.98 0.95
N LEU A 187 -4.65 10.01 1.70
CA LEU A 187 -6.10 9.80 1.68
C LEU A 187 -6.89 10.85 2.42
N LYS A 188 -6.33 11.43 3.48
CA LYS A 188 -7.05 12.47 4.23
C LYS A 188 -7.35 13.67 3.31
N ARG A 189 -6.43 13.96 2.39
CA ARG A 189 -6.59 14.99 1.36
C ARG A 189 -7.55 14.57 0.24
N LEU A 190 -7.50 13.31 -0.21
CA LEU A 190 -8.38 12.81 -1.27
C LEU A 190 -9.84 12.67 -0.81
N ASN A 191 -10.08 12.14 0.40
CA ASN A 191 -11.42 11.92 0.92
C ASN A 191 -12.13 13.25 1.22
N LYS A 192 -11.40 14.25 1.71
CA LYS A 192 -11.95 15.60 1.91
C LYS A 192 -12.43 16.21 0.59
N ASN A 193 -11.63 16.11 -0.47
CA ASN A 193 -12.02 16.58 -1.80
C ASN A 193 -13.22 15.79 -2.38
N TYR A 194 -13.34 14.49 -2.08
CA TYR A 194 -14.48 13.68 -2.49
C TYR A 194 -15.78 14.08 -1.81
N GLU A 195 -15.71 14.31 -0.50
CA GLU A 195 -16.86 14.66 0.32
C GLU A 195 -17.39 16.04 -0.07
N GLU A 196 -16.49 16.96 -0.40
CA GLU A 196 -16.84 18.27 -1.00
C GLU A 196 -17.50 18.11 -2.38
N LEU A 197 -16.99 17.23 -3.25
CA LEU A 197 -17.63 16.94 -4.54
C LEU A 197 -19.05 16.36 -4.38
N ILE A 198 -19.27 15.45 -3.43
CA ILE A 198 -20.61 14.88 -3.17
C ILE A 198 -21.57 15.93 -2.59
N ARG A 199 -21.08 16.83 -1.72
CA ARG A 199 -21.92 17.87 -1.13
C ARG A 199 -22.43 18.84 -2.19
N LEU A 200 -21.56 19.25 -3.11
CA LEU A 200 -21.94 20.12 -4.23
C LEU A 200 -22.98 19.45 -5.14
N ASP A 201 -22.81 18.16 -5.46
CA ASP A 201 -23.75 17.39 -6.30
C ASP A 201 -25.14 17.21 -5.63
N LYS A 202 -25.23 17.36 -4.31
CA LYS A 202 -26.47 17.28 -3.52
C LYS A 202 -27.15 18.64 -3.31
N GLU A 203 -26.42 19.74 -3.38
CA GLU A 203 -26.98 21.10 -3.29
C GLU A 203 -27.61 21.56 -4.62
N ASP A 204 -27.27 20.89 -5.73
CA ASP A 204 -27.82 21.15 -7.07
C ASP A 204 -29.09 20.32 -7.41
N VAL A 205 -29.65 19.56 -6.46
CA VAL A 205 -30.92 18.80 -6.59
C VAL A 205 -31.99 19.38 -5.67
#